data_AF-A0A917F8R8-F1
#
_entry.id   AF-A0A917F8R8-F1
#
_cell.length_a   1.000
_cell.length_b   1.000
_cell.length_c   1.000
_cell.angle_alpha   90.00
_cell.angle_beta   90.00
_cell.angle_gamma   90.00
#
_symmetry.space_group_name_H-M   'P 1'
#
loop_
_entity.id
_entity.type
_entity.pdbx_description
1 polymer ?
#
loop_
_entity_poly.entity_id
_entity_poly.type
_entity_poly.pdbx_seq_one_letter_code
_entity_poly.pdbx_strand_id
1 'polypeptide(L)'
;MSVLIDPPLWPAHGRLWSHLVSDTSLAELHLFARRAGLPERGFEGDHYDVPEERYADLVALGATPVGATQLARILRDSGLRFRKRKGERPLARVENGLSAATAAPHVLDVVASPHERVDAGATVVLVRAGDLMAMVRNASRPGWAPPGGKRDPGESAREGAVRELSEETGLRLRPDDLRPVGYERVTVDEGVDAWPFGPGANHLQVFAAAVEVAVPLRPALDDVLEAAWFARGDAERLSGAQPWWPIVDWWWERL
;
A
#
# COMPACT_ATOMS: atom_id res chain seq x y z
N MET A 1 -26.28 3.14 -2.44
CA MET A 1 -25.63 2.37 -1.38
C MET A 1 -26.19 0.99 -1.43
N SER A 2 -25.58 0.18 -2.28
CA SER A 2 -25.98 -1.20 -2.50
C SER A 2 -24.75 -2.07 -2.63
N VAL A 3 -24.76 -3.18 -1.89
CA VAL A 3 -23.81 -4.27 -2.10
C VAL A 3 -24.34 -5.11 -3.26
N LEU A 4 -23.52 -5.30 -4.28
CA LEU A 4 -23.88 -5.95 -5.54
C LEU A 4 -23.07 -7.22 -5.72
N ILE A 5 -23.67 -8.26 -6.30
CA ILE A 5 -23.01 -9.55 -6.57
C ILE A 5 -23.30 -10.02 -8.00
N ASP A 6 -22.27 -10.47 -8.73
CA ASP A 6 -22.45 -11.13 -10.03
C ASP A 6 -22.72 -12.63 -9.86
N PRO A 7 -23.42 -13.29 -10.81
CA PRO A 7 -23.59 -14.73 -10.75
C PRO A 7 -22.23 -15.46 -10.77
N PRO A 8 -22.14 -16.67 -10.20
CA PRO A 8 -20.90 -17.44 -10.19
C PRO A 8 -20.56 -17.85 -11.63
N LEU A 9 -19.56 -17.19 -12.21
CA LEU A 9 -19.18 -17.34 -13.62
C LEU A 9 -17.69 -17.61 -13.81
N TRP A 10 -16.87 -17.31 -12.81
CA TRP A 10 -15.42 -17.25 -12.96
C TRP A 10 -14.76 -18.54 -12.46
N PRO A 11 -14.20 -19.40 -13.33
CA PRO A 11 -13.62 -20.67 -12.90
C PRO A 11 -12.23 -20.49 -12.29
N ALA A 12 -12.04 -20.92 -11.04
CA ALA A 12 -10.73 -21.00 -10.41
C ALA A 12 -10.73 -22.03 -9.27
N HIS A 13 -9.59 -22.73 -9.08
CA HIS A 13 -9.43 -23.72 -8.00
C HIS A 13 -10.53 -24.79 -7.95
N GLY A 14 -11.04 -25.23 -9.11
CA GLY A 14 -12.05 -26.28 -9.22
C GLY A 14 -13.48 -25.88 -8.84
N ARG A 15 -13.76 -24.57 -8.72
CA ARG A 15 -15.11 -24.04 -8.44
C ARG A 15 -15.38 -22.77 -9.24
N LEU A 16 -16.64 -22.33 -9.25
CA LEU A 16 -17.01 -21.01 -9.78
C LEU A 16 -16.95 -19.94 -8.69
N TRP A 17 -16.68 -18.71 -9.12
CA TRP A 17 -16.56 -17.54 -8.27
C TRP A 17 -17.46 -16.41 -8.76
N SER A 18 -17.93 -15.64 -7.80
CA SER A 18 -18.64 -14.36 -7.92
C SER A 18 -17.76 -13.24 -7.35
N HIS A 19 -18.07 -12.01 -7.72
CA HIS A 19 -17.50 -10.79 -7.20
C HIS A 19 -18.58 -9.99 -6.46
N LEU A 20 -18.24 -9.59 -5.25
CA LEU A 20 -19.08 -8.75 -4.39
C LEU A 20 -18.47 -7.34 -4.32
N VAL A 21 -19.22 -6.31 -4.69
CA VAL A 21 -18.78 -4.90 -4.70
C VAL A 21 -19.75 -4.01 -3.94
N SER A 22 -19.31 -2.80 -3.59
CA SER A 22 -20.22 -1.69 -3.30
C SER A 22 -20.17 -0.70 -4.47
N ASP A 23 -21.29 -0.01 -4.71
CA ASP A 23 -21.39 1.08 -5.68
C ASP A 23 -20.86 2.42 -5.16
N THR A 24 -20.56 2.52 -3.86
CA THR A 24 -20.30 3.82 -3.22
C THR A 24 -19.30 3.79 -2.07
N SER A 25 -19.09 2.66 -1.37
CA SER A 25 -18.22 2.64 -0.20
C SER A 25 -17.55 1.28 0.06
N LEU A 26 -16.22 1.29 0.20
CA LEU A 26 -15.50 0.10 0.70
C LEU A 26 -15.82 -0.20 2.16
N ALA A 27 -16.10 0.83 2.98
CA ALA A 27 -16.48 0.61 4.38
C ALA A 27 -17.79 -0.18 4.49
N GLU A 28 -18.78 0.15 3.66
CA GLU A 28 -20.03 -0.61 3.53
C GLU A 28 -19.75 -2.06 3.08
N LEU A 29 -18.93 -2.23 2.04
CA LEU A 29 -18.57 -3.55 1.53
C LEU A 29 -17.91 -4.41 2.61
N HIS A 30 -16.95 -3.86 3.37
CA HIS A 30 -16.29 -4.55 4.47
C HIS A 30 -17.25 -4.87 5.61
N LEU A 31 -18.17 -3.98 5.96
CA LEU A 31 -19.19 -4.24 6.97
C LEU A 31 -20.10 -5.40 6.56
N PHE A 32 -20.55 -5.41 5.30
CA PHE A 32 -21.35 -6.50 4.76
C PHE A 32 -20.58 -7.82 4.76
N ALA A 33 -19.33 -7.81 4.29
CA ALA A 33 -18.47 -8.98 4.24
C ALA A 33 -18.21 -9.58 5.63
N ARG A 34 -17.94 -8.74 6.64
CA ARG A 34 -17.80 -9.19 8.05
C ARG A 34 -19.08 -9.81 8.57
N ARG A 35 -20.23 -9.18 8.32
CA ARG A 35 -21.55 -9.72 8.72
C ARG A 35 -21.83 -11.06 8.05
N ALA A 36 -21.36 -11.22 6.81
CA ALA A 36 -21.45 -12.47 6.06
C ALA A 36 -20.40 -13.52 6.45
N GLY A 37 -19.45 -13.20 7.33
CA GLY A 37 -18.33 -14.11 7.64
C GLY A 37 -17.42 -14.40 6.44
N LEU A 38 -17.31 -13.47 5.48
CA LEU A 38 -16.31 -13.57 4.43
C LEU A 38 -14.94 -13.24 5.00
N PRO A 39 -13.90 -14.03 4.69
CA PRO A 39 -12.56 -13.79 5.21
C PRO A 39 -11.94 -12.56 4.54
N GLU A 40 -11.22 -11.73 5.29
CA GLU A 40 -10.59 -10.50 4.77
C GLU A 40 -9.62 -10.77 3.62
N ARG A 41 -8.97 -11.94 3.61
CA ARG A 41 -8.09 -12.38 2.51
C ARG A 41 -8.79 -12.52 1.16
N GLY A 42 -10.12 -12.56 1.13
CA GLY A 42 -10.90 -12.59 -0.11
C GLY A 42 -11.09 -11.20 -0.72
N PHE A 43 -10.67 -10.13 -0.04
CA PHE A 43 -10.73 -8.77 -0.57
C PHE A 43 -9.56 -8.48 -1.51
N GLU A 44 -9.88 -8.06 -2.73
CA GLU A 44 -8.92 -7.85 -3.81
C GLU A 44 -8.74 -6.35 -4.16
N GLY A 45 -9.04 -5.46 -3.20
CA GLY A 45 -8.78 -4.02 -3.25
C GLY A 45 -10.01 -3.18 -3.54
N ASP A 46 -11.00 -3.75 -4.21
CA ASP A 46 -12.27 -3.10 -4.53
C ASP A 46 -13.48 -4.04 -4.59
N HIS A 47 -13.26 -5.34 -4.42
CA HIS A 47 -14.29 -6.38 -4.38
C HIS A 47 -13.85 -7.53 -3.48
N TYR A 48 -14.81 -8.37 -3.09
CA TYR A 48 -14.53 -9.69 -2.54
C TYR A 48 -14.74 -10.78 -3.60
N ASP A 49 -13.81 -11.72 -3.67
CA ASP A 49 -14.00 -12.99 -4.36
C ASP A 49 -14.83 -13.93 -3.49
N VAL A 50 -15.98 -14.35 -4.02
CA VAL A 50 -16.98 -15.15 -3.33
C VAL A 50 -17.12 -16.50 -4.04
N PRO A 51 -16.88 -17.64 -3.35
CA PRO A 51 -17.05 -18.94 -3.99
C PRO A 51 -18.54 -19.26 -4.17
N GLU A 52 -18.90 -20.01 -5.22
CA GLU A 52 -20.28 -20.24 -5.66
C GLU A 52 -21.23 -20.72 -4.55
N GLU A 53 -20.75 -21.53 -3.61
CA GLU A 53 -21.53 -22.04 -2.49
C GLU A 53 -22.04 -20.95 -1.54
N ARG A 54 -21.43 -19.76 -1.56
CA ARG A 54 -21.82 -18.61 -0.73
C ARG A 54 -22.80 -17.67 -1.43
N TYR A 55 -23.01 -17.80 -2.75
CA TYR A 55 -23.81 -16.86 -3.52
C TYR A 55 -25.23 -16.66 -2.97
N ALA A 56 -25.94 -17.77 -2.73
CA ALA A 56 -27.32 -17.73 -2.25
C ALA A 56 -27.44 -17.07 -0.87
N ASP A 57 -26.49 -17.35 0.03
CA ASP A 57 -26.44 -16.76 1.37
C ASP A 57 -26.24 -15.25 1.31
N LEU A 58 -25.37 -14.76 0.43
CA LEU A 58 -25.12 -13.32 0.30
C LEU A 58 -26.33 -12.59 -0.29
N VAL A 59 -27.02 -13.19 -1.25
CA VAL A 59 -28.28 -12.64 -1.78
C VAL A 59 -29.35 -12.61 -0.68
N ALA A 60 -29.49 -13.68 0.10
CA ALA A 60 -30.41 -13.71 1.24
C ALA A 60 -30.05 -12.68 2.33
N LEU A 61 -28.77 -12.34 2.47
CA LEU A 61 -28.27 -11.30 3.38
C LEU A 61 -28.43 -9.87 2.83
N GLY A 62 -28.94 -9.71 1.60
CA GLY A 62 -29.27 -8.44 0.99
C GLY A 62 -28.29 -7.93 -0.07
N ALA A 63 -27.36 -8.77 -0.57
CA ALA A 63 -26.61 -8.43 -1.77
C ALA A 63 -27.55 -8.46 -2.99
N THR A 64 -27.49 -7.43 -3.83
CA THR A 64 -28.33 -7.32 -5.02
C THR A 64 -27.67 -8.05 -6.20
N PRO A 65 -28.32 -9.06 -6.79
CA PRO A 65 -27.82 -9.70 -8.00
C PRO A 65 -27.78 -8.75 -9.19
N VAL A 66 -26.66 -8.72 -9.90
CA VAL A 66 -26.49 -7.97 -11.15
C VAL A 66 -25.68 -8.79 -12.15
N GLY A 67 -25.79 -8.50 -13.45
CA GLY A 67 -24.93 -9.15 -14.44
C GLY A 67 -23.47 -8.72 -14.29
N ALA A 68 -22.50 -9.59 -14.58
CA ALA A 68 -21.07 -9.29 -14.45
C ALA A 68 -20.63 -8.02 -15.21
N THR A 69 -21.13 -7.82 -16.44
CA THR A 69 -20.85 -6.60 -17.22
C THR A 69 -21.43 -5.34 -16.57
N GLN A 70 -22.62 -5.45 -15.95
CA GLN A 70 -23.22 -4.35 -15.22
C GLN A 70 -22.43 -4.04 -13.95
N LEU A 71 -22.04 -5.06 -13.19
CA LEU A 71 -21.22 -4.94 -11.99
C LEU A 71 -19.88 -4.24 -12.30
N ALA A 72 -19.18 -4.67 -13.34
CA ALA A 72 -17.91 -4.08 -13.75
C ALA A 72 -18.04 -2.61 -14.18
N ARG A 73 -19.17 -2.22 -14.77
CA ARG A 73 -19.47 -0.82 -15.11
C ARG A 73 -19.75 0.01 -13.86
N ILE A 74 -20.61 -0.48 -12.96
CA ILE A 74 -20.90 0.20 -11.69
C ILE A 74 -19.62 0.41 -10.88
N LEU A 75 -18.79 -0.62 -10.75
CA LEU A 75 -17.51 -0.51 -10.03
C LEU A 75 -16.57 0.54 -10.65
N ARG A 76 -16.53 0.64 -11.98
CA ARG A 76 -15.74 1.66 -12.67
C ARG A 76 -16.29 3.06 -12.38
N ASP A 77 -17.61 3.24 -12.51
CA ASP A 77 -18.27 4.53 -12.39
C ASP A 77 -18.33 5.01 -10.93
N SER A 78 -18.22 4.10 -9.96
CA SER A 78 -18.14 4.42 -8.52
C SER A 78 -16.83 5.11 -8.10
N GLY A 79 -15.79 5.09 -8.93
CA GLY A 79 -14.44 5.52 -8.54
C GLY A 79 -13.69 4.54 -7.63
N LEU A 80 -14.35 3.46 -7.16
CA LEU A 80 -13.72 2.49 -6.25
C LEU A 80 -12.77 1.52 -6.97
N ARG A 81 -12.83 1.42 -8.31
CA ARG A 81 -12.03 0.43 -9.06
C ARG A 81 -10.54 0.51 -8.71
N PHE A 82 -10.01 -0.56 -8.15
CA PHE A 82 -8.60 -0.75 -7.84
C PHE A 82 -7.91 -1.49 -8.98
N ARG A 83 -6.98 -0.84 -9.67
CA ARG A 83 -6.18 -1.46 -10.73
C ARG A 83 -4.88 -2.02 -10.17
N LYS A 84 -4.60 -3.28 -10.46
CA LYS A 84 -3.39 -3.98 -10.03
C LYS A 84 -2.80 -4.87 -11.11
N ARG A 85 -1.50 -5.11 -11.04
CA ARG A 85 -0.73 -6.05 -11.87
C ARG A 85 -0.76 -7.44 -11.24
N LYS A 86 -0.44 -8.46 -12.03
CA LYS A 86 -0.31 -9.83 -11.53
C LYS A 86 0.76 -9.89 -10.42
N GLY A 87 0.43 -10.50 -9.29
CA GLY A 87 1.31 -10.60 -8.12
C GLY A 87 1.24 -9.40 -7.17
N GLU A 88 0.47 -8.36 -7.50
CA GLU A 88 0.20 -7.26 -6.56
C GLU A 88 -0.93 -7.63 -5.59
N ARG A 89 -0.77 -7.21 -4.33
CA ARG A 89 -1.76 -7.37 -3.28
C ARG A 89 -2.10 -6.02 -2.68
N PRO A 90 -3.36 -5.57 -2.74
CA PRO A 90 -3.80 -4.40 -2.00
C PRO A 90 -3.74 -4.73 -0.50
N LEU A 91 -3.08 -3.85 0.26
CA LEU A 91 -2.92 -4.01 1.69
C LEU A 91 -3.76 -3.00 2.46
N ALA A 92 -3.86 -1.77 1.95
CA ALA A 92 -4.76 -0.77 2.49
C ALA A 92 -5.17 0.25 1.42
N ARG A 93 -6.31 0.90 1.67
CA ARG A 93 -6.75 2.11 0.99
C ARG A 93 -7.23 3.10 2.04
N VAL A 94 -6.70 4.31 2.01
CA VAL A 94 -7.00 5.36 2.99
C VAL A 94 -7.31 6.66 2.26
N GLU A 95 -8.51 7.18 2.47
CA GLU A 95 -8.87 8.54 2.03
C GLU A 95 -8.06 9.56 2.83
N ASN A 96 -7.44 10.51 2.14
CA ASN A 96 -6.58 11.53 2.73
C ASN A 96 -5.44 10.97 3.61
N GLY A 97 -4.92 9.79 3.25
CA GLY A 97 -3.91 9.06 4.02
C GLY A 97 -2.58 9.79 4.20
N LEU A 98 -2.30 10.83 3.41
CA LEU A 98 -1.10 11.66 3.51
C LEU A 98 -1.44 13.11 3.88
N SER A 99 -2.32 13.29 4.88
CA SER A 99 -2.74 14.62 5.35
C SER A 99 -1.59 15.50 5.84
N ALA A 100 -0.46 14.91 6.24
CA ALA A 100 0.76 15.64 6.58
C ALA A 100 1.52 16.20 5.35
N ALA A 101 1.31 15.61 4.17
CA ALA A 101 1.94 16.04 2.92
C ALA A 101 1.05 17.00 2.11
N THR A 102 -0.27 16.81 2.15
CA THR A 102 -1.23 17.68 1.46
C THR A 102 -2.58 17.70 2.18
N ALA A 103 -3.24 18.86 2.18
CA ALA A 103 -4.60 19.01 2.68
C ALA A 103 -5.66 18.74 1.59
N ALA A 104 -5.24 18.58 0.33
CA ALA A 104 -6.14 18.34 -0.78
C ALA A 104 -6.72 16.92 -0.75
N PRO A 105 -7.96 16.72 -1.25
CA PRO A 105 -8.55 15.40 -1.37
C PRO A 105 -7.68 14.44 -2.20
N HIS A 106 -7.42 13.25 -1.65
CA HIS A 106 -6.69 12.20 -2.34
C HIS A 106 -7.01 10.82 -1.77
N VAL A 107 -6.64 9.77 -2.51
CA VAL A 107 -6.70 8.39 -2.05
C VAL A 107 -5.29 7.82 -2.02
N LEU A 108 -4.90 7.26 -0.87
CA LEU A 108 -3.66 6.51 -0.70
C LEU A 108 -3.96 5.01 -0.79
N ASP A 109 -3.41 4.37 -1.82
CA ASP A 109 -3.38 2.92 -1.95
C ASP A 109 -2.01 2.39 -1.52
N VAL A 110 -2.01 1.39 -0.64
CA VAL A 110 -0.81 0.73 -0.14
C VAL A 110 -0.78 -0.69 -0.68
N VAL A 111 0.26 -1.02 -1.45
CA VAL A 111 0.26 -2.22 -2.30
C VAL A 111 1.54 -3.00 -2.12
N ALA A 112 1.43 -4.27 -1.71
CA ALA A 112 2.54 -5.21 -1.80
C ALA A 112 2.76 -5.60 -3.26
N SER A 113 4.00 -5.56 -3.72
CA SER A 113 4.34 -5.80 -5.11
C SER A 113 5.78 -6.32 -5.25
N PRO A 114 6.00 -7.38 -6.04
CA PRO A 114 7.35 -7.78 -6.44
C PRO A 114 7.90 -6.93 -7.60
N HIS A 115 7.14 -5.95 -8.08
CA HIS A 115 7.50 -5.14 -9.24
C HIS A 115 7.99 -3.77 -8.81
N GLU A 116 8.99 -3.27 -9.52
CA GLU A 116 9.50 -1.91 -9.37
C GLU A 116 8.66 -0.91 -10.19
N ARG A 117 8.32 0.22 -9.57
CA ARG A 117 7.68 1.39 -10.18
C ARG A 117 8.74 2.35 -10.68
N VAL A 118 9.10 2.21 -11.96
CA VAL A 118 10.08 3.09 -12.64
C VAL A 118 9.61 4.55 -12.73
N ASP A 119 8.31 4.78 -12.62
CA ASP A 119 7.66 6.09 -12.61
C ASP A 119 7.56 6.71 -11.21
N ALA A 120 8.05 6.04 -10.16
CA ALA A 120 8.02 6.58 -8.81
C ALA A 120 8.85 7.86 -8.69
N GLY A 121 8.25 8.89 -8.08
CA GLY A 121 8.90 10.17 -7.81
C GLY A 121 9.63 10.21 -6.47
N ALA A 122 9.43 9.21 -5.62
CA ALA A 122 10.06 9.05 -4.32
C ALA A 122 10.25 7.58 -3.98
N THR A 123 11.15 7.30 -3.04
CA THR A 123 11.47 5.93 -2.61
C THR A 123 11.63 5.84 -1.10
N VAL A 124 11.33 4.67 -0.54
CA VAL A 124 11.53 4.32 0.86
C VAL A 124 12.24 2.97 0.94
N VAL A 125 13.13 2.79 1.91
CA VAL A 125 13.85 1.54 2.15
C VAL A 125 13.56 0.99 3.53
N LEU A 126 12.91 -0.18 3.59
CA LEU A 126 12.76 -0.95 4.81
C LEU A 126 14.03 -1.79 5.05
N VAL A 127 14.82 -1.46 6.07
CA VAL A 127 16.02 -2.23 6.41
C VAL A 127 15.83 -2.97 7.71
N ARG A 128 16.02 -4.30 7.71
CA ARG A 128 16.03 -5.10 8.95
C ARG A 128 17.38 -5.71 9.28
N ALA A 129 17.65 -5.83 10.58
CA ALA A 129 18.75 -6.60 11.16
C ALA A 129 18.19 -7.46 12.31
N GLY A 130 17.91 -8.74 12.05
CA GLY A 130 17.11 -9.57 12.97
C GLY A 130 15.71 -8.96 13.19
N ASP A 131 15.34 -8.72 14.45
CA ASP A 131 14.07 -8.09 14.83
C ASP A 131 14.12 -6.55 14.87
N LEU A 132 15.26 -5.95 14.48
CA LEU A 132 15.46 -4.52 14.46
C LEU A 132 15.19 -3.93 13.08
N MET A 133 14.57 -2.75 13.04
CA MET A 133 14.31 -1.96 11.85
C MET A 133 15.05 -0.63 11.94
N ALA A 134 15.73 -0.23 10.86
CA ALA A 134 16.37 1.07 10.78
C ALA A 134 15.30 2.15 10.53
N MET A 135 15.31 3.19 11.36
CA MET A 135 14.39 4.31 11.29
C MET A 135 15.18 5.62 11.38
N VAL A 136 14.61 6.68 10.81
CA VAL A 136 15.13 8.05 10.84
C VAL A 136 14.06 9.00 11.37
N ARG A 137 14.52 10.12 11.94
CA ARG A 137 13.67 11.21 12.43
C ARG A 137 14.12 12.52 11.80
N ASN A 138 13.30 13.04 10.90
CA ASN A 138 13.62 14.27 10.18
C ASN A 138 13.06 15.51 10.90
N ALA A 139 13.70 16.66 10.72
CA ALA A 139 13.26 17.92 11.30
C ALA A 139 11.94 18.42 10.71
N SER A 140 11.66 18.04 9.46
CA SER A 140 10.51 18.50 8.68
C SER A 140 9.23 17.69 8.90
N ARG A 141 9.30 16.53 9.58
CA ARG A 141 8.15 15.64 9.78
C ARG A 141 8.09 15.13 11.22
N PRO A 142 6.90 15.04 11.83
CA PRO A 142 6.77 14.45 13.15
C PRO A 142 6.95 12.94 13.09
N GLY A 143 7.55 12.37 14.12
CA GLY A 143 7.69 10.92 14.30
C GLY A 143 8.87 10.30 13.57
N TRP A 144 8.99 8.98 13.72
CA TRP A 144 10.01 8.17 13.06
C TRP A 144 9.45 7.52 11.80
N ALA A 145 10.28 7.40 10.76
CA ALA A 145 9.92 6.73 9.51
C ALA A 145 11.10 5.88 9.00
N PRO A 146 10.88 4.94 8.07
CA PRO A 146 11.98 4.31 7.36
C PRO A 146 12.67 5.36 6.46
N PRO A 147 13.98 5.20 6.18
CA PRO A 147 14.71 6.14 5.35
C PRO A 147 14.17 6.21 3.93
N GLY A 148 14.18 7.40 3.34
CA GLY A 148 13.65 7.61 2.01
C GLY A 148 13.39 9.08 1.64
N GLY A 149 13.35 9.33 0.35
CA GLY A 149 13.25 10.69 -0.18
C GLY A 149 12.84 10.75 -1.64
N LYS A 150 12.92 11.95 -2.19
CA LYS A 150 12.56 12.20 -3.60
C LYS A 150 13.64 11.63 -4.50
N ARG A 151 13.22 11.18 -5.67
CA ARG A 151 14.13 10.77 -6.73
C ARG A 151 14.67 12.00 -7.45
N ASP A 152 15.98 12.08 -7.60
CA ASP A 152 16.67 13.12 -8.33
C ASP A 152 16.57 12.93 -9.86
N PRO A 153 16.69 14.02 -10.64
CA PRO A 153 16.72 13.90 -12.09
C PRO A 153 17.86 13.02 -12.60
N GLY A 154 17.53 12.00 -13.39
CA GLY A 154 18.51 11.13 -14.06
C GLY A 154 18.87 9.86 -13.30
N GLU A 155 18.47 9.72 -12.04
CA GLU A 155 18.68 8.48 -11.29
C GLU A 155 17.50 7.50 -11.44
N SER A 156 17.76 6.20 -11.33
CA SER A 156 16.74 5.15 -11.18
C SER A 156 16.16 5.15 -9.76
N ALA A 157 15.01 4.50 -9.56
CA ALA A 157 14.41 4.37 -8.23
C ALA A 157 15.37 3.71 -7.23
N ARG A 158 16.14 2.70 -7.66
CA ARG A 158 17.13 2.06 -6.79
C ARG A 158 18.29 2.96 -6.42
N GLU A 159 18.79 3.75 -7.37
CA GLU A 159 19.88 4.69 -7.12
C GLU A 159 19.47 5.74 -6.09
N GLY A 160 18.27 6.31 -6.24
CA GLY A 160 17.71 7.22 -5.22
C GLY A 160 17.54 6.55 -3.86
N ALA A 161 17.00 5.33 -3.85
CA ALA A 161 16.81 4.57 -2.61
C ALA A 161 18.12 4.32 -1.84
N VAL A 162 19.21 3.92 -2.53
CA VAL A 162 20.50 3.71 -1.87
C VAL A 162 21.20 5.01 -1.48
N ARG A 163 21.02 6.09 -2.25
CA ARG A 163 21.52 7.43 -1.92
C ARG A 163 20.87 7.94 -0.63
N GLU A 164 19.53 7.99 -0.60
CA GLU A 164 18.75 8.43 0.56
C GLU A 164 19.07 7.58 1.80
N LEU A 165 19.12 6.25 1.65
CA LEU A 165 19.53 5.37 2.76
C LEU A 165 20.92 5.74 3.30
N SER A 166 21.89 5.97 2.42
CA SER A 166 23.25 6.33 2.83
C SER A 166 23.32 7.71 3.45
N GLU A 167 22.56 8.68 2.97
CA GLU A 167 22.55 10.05 3.46
C GLU A 167 21.88 10.15 4.84
N GLU A 168 20.72 9.49 5.00
CA GLU A 168 19.96 9.58 6.24
C GLU A 168 20.42 8.61 7.34
N THR A 169 21.13 7.53 7.00
CA THR A 169 21.53 6.51 7.99
C THR A 169 23.02 6.19 8.01
N GLY A 170 23.77 6.57 6.98
CA GLY A 170 25.15 6.13 6.79
C GLY A 170 25.30 4.68 6.32
N LEU A 171 24.21 3.91 6.17
CA LEU A 171 24.24 2.55 5.64
C LEU A 171 24.52 2.56 4.14
N ARG A 172 25.49 1.74 3.70
CA ARG A 172 25.84 1.59 2.29
C ARG A 172 25.40 0.23 1.79
N LEU A 173 24.37 0.22 0.96
CA LEU A 173 23.92 -0.94 0.20
C LEU A 173 24.09 -0.66 -1.30
N ARG A 174 24.16 -1.71 -2.11
CA ARG A 174 24.14 -1.60 -3.57
C ARG A 174 22.70 -1.69 -4.06
N PRO A 175 22.37 -1.10 -5.23
CA PRO A 175 21.06 -1.24 -5.87
C PRO A 175 20.55 -2.69 -5.95
N ASP A 176 21.44 -3.65 -6.19
CA ASP A 176 21.11 -5.08 -6.32
C ASP A 176 20.77 -5.78 -5.00
N ASP A 177 21.18 -5.19 -3.87
CA ASP A 177 20.86 -5.68 -2.53
C ASP A 177 19.40 -5.34 -2.16
N LEU A 178 18.77 -4.40 -2.88
CA LEU A 178 17.37 -4.02 -2.66
C LEU A 178 16.40 -5.00 -3.32
N ARG A 179 15.27 -5.25 -2.66
CA ARG A 179 14.13 -6.00 -3.22
C ARG A 179 12.90 -5.11 -3.25
N PRO A 180 12.17 -5.01 -4.38
CA PRO A 180 10.87 -4.34 -4.39
C PRO A 180 9.91 -5.17 -3.55
N VAL A 181 9.25 -4.52 -2.59
CA VAL A 181 8.26 -5.16 -1.71
C VAL A 181 6.89 -4.52 -1.83
N GLY A 182 6.81 -3.31 -2.37
CA GLY A 182 5.55 -2.63 -2.55
C GLY A 182 5.71 -1.23 -3.11
N TYR A 183 4.60 -0.52 -3.16
CA TYR A 183 4.56 0.89 -3.46
C TYR A 183 3.32 1.52 -2.81
N GLU A 184 3.39 2.82 -2.62
CA GLU A 184 2.24 3.66 -2.34
C GLU A 184 1.79 4.31 -3.65
N ARG A 185 0.48 4.35 -3.88
CA ARG A 185 -0.13 5.09 -4.99
C ARG A 185 -1.06 6.16 -4.42
N VAL A 186 -0.73 7.41 -4.69
CA VAL A 186 -1.53 8.57 -4.32
C VAL A 186 -2.32 8.99 -5.55
N THR A 187 -3.64 8.81 -5.50
CA THR A 187 -4.55 9.22 -6.58
C THR A 187 -5.21 10.55 -6.23
N VAL A 188 -5.05 11.52 -7.12
CA VAL A 188 -5.59 12.88 -7.02
C VAL A 188 -6.52 13.10 -8.21
N ASP A 189 -7.69 13.68 -7.97
CA ASP A 189 -8.65 13.97 -9.04
C ASP A 189 -8.18 15.14 -9.93
N GLU A 190 -8.65 15.14 -11.18
CA GLU A 190 -8.38 16.22 -12.12
C GLU A 190 -8.86 17.58 -11.57
N GLY A 191 -8.03 18.62 -11.76
CA GLY A 191 -8.33 19.97 -11.29
C GLY A 191 -8.13 20.22 -9.79
N VAL A 192 -7.73 19.21 -9.01
CA VAL A 192 -7.34 19.38 -7.60
C VAL A 192 -5.87 19.79 -7.52
N ASP A 193 -5.59 20.90 -6.85
CA ASP A 193 -4.21 21.29 -6.49
C ASP A 193 -3.78 20.56 -5.22
N ALA A 194 -3.07 19.44 -5.41
CA ALA A 194 -2.62 18.56 -4.34
C ALA A 194 -1.10 18.55 -4.19
N TRP A 195 -0.42 19.69 -4.42
CA TRP A 195 1.03 19.77 -4.25
C TRP A 195 1.48 19.10 -2.94
N PRO A 196 2.49 18.20 -2.98
CA PRO A 196 3.44 17.96 -4.07
C PRO A 196 2.99 16.97 -5.16
N PHE A 197 1.77 16.47 -5.12
CA PHE A 197 1.24 15.49 -6.08
C PHE A 197 0.58 16.16 -7.28
N GLY A 198 0.73 15.55 -8.46
CA GLY A 198 -0.01 15.95 -9.66
C GLY A 198 -1.36 15.23 -9.76
N PRO A 199 -2.25 15.65 -10.69
CA PRO A 199 -3.47 14.92 -10.98
C PRO A 199 -3.17 13.50 -11.48
N GLY A 200 -4.07 12.57 -11.17
CA GLY A 200 -3.91 11.15 -11.50
C GLY A 200 -3.11 10.37 -10.45
N ALA A 201 -2.43 9.31 -10.90
CA ALA A 201 -1.71 8.39 -10.02
C ALA A 201 -0.24 8.79 -9.88
N ASN A 202 0.16 9.10 -8.64
CA ASN A 202 1.54 9.36 -8.24
C ASN A 202 2.06 8.14 -7.46
N HIS A 203 3.33 7.80 -7.61
CA HIS A 203 3.89 6.59 -6.98
C HIS A 203 5.10 6.90 -6.09
N LEU A 204 5.14 6.23 -4.95
CA LEU A 204 6.33 6.07 -4.11
C LEU A 204 6.70 4.59 -4.08
N GLN A 205 7.95 4.27 -4.42
CA GLN A 205 8.45 2.90 -4.44
C GLN A 205 8.95 2.48 -3.05
N VAL A 206 8.55 1.30 -2.58
CA VAL A 206 9.06 0.72 -1.33
C VAL A 206 9.99 -0.44 -1.66
N PHE A 207 11.25 -0.29 -1.28
CA PHE A 207 12.25 -1.36 -1.30
C PHE A 207 12.44 -1.93 0.11
N ALA A 208 13.00 -3.13 0.16
CA ALA A 208 13.47 -3.71 1.41
C ALA A 208 14.85 -4.35 1.26
N ALA A 209 15.57 -4.40 2.37
CA ALA A 209 16.84 -5.09 2.52
C ALA A 209 16.95 -5.73 3.90
N ALA A 210 17.66 -6.86 3.98
CA ALA A 210 18.06 -7.48 5.24
C ALA A 210 19.59 -7.39 5.35
N VAL A 211 20.08 -6.95 6.50
CA VAL A 211 21.50 -6.92 6.84
C VAL A 211 21.76 -7.87 8.00
N GLU A 212 22.96 -8.45 8.04
CA GLU A 212 23.32 -9.45 9.06
C GLU A 212 23.46 -8.84 10.46
N VAL A 213 23.97 -7.60 10.53
CA VAL A 213 24.31 -6.92 11.79
C VAL A 213 23.78 -5.50 11.79
N ALA A 214 23.14 -5.11 12.90
CA ALA A 214 22.75 -3.73 13.17
C ALA A 214 24.01 -2.90 13.50
N VAL A 215 24.55 -2.19 12.51
CA VAL A 215 25.68 -1.27 12.70
C VAL A 215 25.19 0.10 13.17
N PRO A 216 26.00 0.90 13.90
CA PRO A 216 25.59 2.25 14.31
C PRO A 216 25.21 3.12 13.11
N LEU A 217 24.01 3.71 13.16
CA LEU A 217 23.52 4.61 12.13
C LEU A 217 24.07 6.02 12.38
N ARG A 218 24.47 6.70 11.31
CA ARG A 218 25.11 8.02 11.32
C ARG A 218 24.53 8.87 10.19
N PRO A 219 23.51 9.68 10.45
CA PRO A 219 23.00 10.62 9.45
C PRO A 219 24.10 11.58 9.02
N ALA A 220 24.16 11.88 7.73
CA ALA A 220 25.10 12.83 7.15
C ALA A 220 24.45 14.20 6.85
N LEU A 221 23.12 14.25 6.83
CA LEU A 221 22.35 15.46 6.53
C LEU A 221 21.93 16.20 7.79
N ASP A 222 21.95 17.53 7.73
CA ASP A 222 21.57 18.41 8.85
C ASP A 222 20.08 18.34 9.19
N ASP A 223 19.23 17.93 8.25
CA ASP A 223 17.78 17.82 8.43
C ASP A 223 17.33 16.45 8.99
N VAL A 224 18.25 15.48 9.08
CA VAL A 224 18.03 14.19 9.72
C VAL A 224 18.55 14.28 11.16
N LEU A 225 17.62 14.47 12.10
CA LEU A 225 17.95 14.74 13.49
C LEU A 225 18.51 13.50 14.20
N GLU A 226 17.98 12.32 13.89
CA GLU A 226 18.40 11.05 14.48
C GLU A 226 18.19 9.88 13.50
N ALA A 227 19.04 8.87 13.61
CA ALA A 227 18.86 7.55 12.99
C ALA A 227 19.15 6.46 14.02
N ALA A 228 18.25 5.48 14.16
CA ALA A 228 18.39 4.42 15.14
C ALA A 228 17.73 3.11 14.70
N TRP A 229 18.16 2.02 15.33
CA TRP A 229 17.54 0.71 15.22
C TRP A 229 16.49 0.53 16.30
N PHE A 230 15.30 0.07 15.93
CA PHE A 230 14.21 -0.21 16.87
C PHE A 230 13.67 -1.61 16.68
N ALA A 231 13.24 -2.27 17.76
CA ALA A 231 12.42 -3.45 17.63
C ALA A 231 11.15 -3.13 16.83
N ARG A 232 10.64 -4.08 16.02
CA ARG A 232 9.46 -3.85 15.16
C ARG A 232 8.29 -3.16 15.88
N GLY A 233 7.91 -3.63 17.07
CA GLY A 233 6.80 -3.03 17.83
C GLY A 233 7.08 -1.62 18.34
N ASP A 234 8.34 -1.27 18.59
CA ASP A 234 8.73 0.09 18.92
C ASP A 234 8.70 1.00 17.69
N ALA A 235 9.16 0.51 16.54
CA ALA A 235 9.10 1.23 15.27
C ALA A 235 7.64 1.54 14.86
N GLU A 236 6.70 0.61 15.08
CA GLU A 236 5.27 0.83 14.84
C GLU A 236 4.72 1.95 15.72
N ARG A 237 5.02 1.89 17.03
CA ARG A 237 4.58 2.88 17.99
C ARG A 237 5.17 4.26 17.71
N LEU A 238 6.45 4.33 17.34
CA LEU A 238 7.18 5.57 17.10
C LEU A 238 6.83 6.23 15.75
N SER A 239 6.39 5.45 14.77
CA SER A 239 5.83 5.98 13.52
C SER A 239 4.36 6.41 13.67
N GLY A 240 3.67 5.95 14.71
CA GLY A 240 2.27 6.28 14.97
C GLY A 240 1.31 5.51 14.07
N ALA A 241 1.67 4.26 13.71
CA ALA A 241 0.86 3.38 12.86
C ALA A 241 0.45 4.06 11.54
N GLN A 242 1.43 4.67 10.85
CA GLN A 242 1.19 5.33 9.57
C GLN A 242 0.51 4.40 8.55
N PRO A 243 -0.26 4.93 7.60
CA PRO A 243 -0.98 4.13 6.61
C PRO A 243 -0.16 3.14 5.81
N TRP A 244 1.16 3.34 5.68
CA TRP A 244 2.09 2.46 4.97
C TRP A 244 2.55 1.23 5.76
N TRP A 245 2.26 1.15 7.07
CA TRP A 245 2.65 0.04 7.94
C TRP A 245 2.26 -1.36 7.42
N PRO A 246 1.10 -1.56 6.76
CA PRO A 246 0.75 -2.86 6.20
C PRO A 246 1.79 -3.46 5.23
N ILE A 247 2.59 -2.64 4.52
CA ILE A 247 3.71 -3.17 3.70
C ILE A 247 4.80 -3.75 4.59
N VAL A 248 5.10 -3.10 5.72
CA VAL A 248 6.06 -3.62 6.71
C VAL A 248 5.58 -4.96 7.21
N ASP A 249 4.33 -5.07 7.65
CA ASP A 249 3.77 -6.34 8.14
C ASP A 249 3.82 -7.44 7.08
N TRP A 250 3.39 -7.11 5.86
CA TRP A 250 3.39 -8.06 4.76
C TRP A 250 4.79 -8.58 4.44
N TRP A 251 5.79 -7.70 4.42
CA TRP A 251 7.18 -8.07 4.15
C TRP A 251 7.81 -8.83 5.32
N TRP A 252 7.60 -8.38 6.56
CA TRP A 252 8.27 -8.90 7.74
C TRP A 252 7.99 -10.38 7.99
N GLU A 253 6.77 -10.82 7.68
CA GLU A 253 6.31 -12.21 7.83
C GLU A 253 6.83 -13.17 6.75
N ARG A 254 7.50 -12.67 5.70
CA ARG A 254 7.87 -13.43 4.48
C ARG A 254 9.36 -13.69 4.33
N LEU A 255 10.15 -13.34 5.35
CA LEU A 255 11.60 -13.57 5.44
C LEU A 255 11.92 -14.53 6.58
#